data_AF-F0XJL5-F1
#
_entry.id   AF-F0XJL5-F1
#
_cell.length_a   1.000
_cell.length_b   1.000
_cell.length_c   1.000
_cell.angle_alpha   90.00
_cell.angle_beta   90.00
_cell.angle_gamma   90.00
#
_symmetry.space_group_name_H-M   'P 1'
#
loop_
_entity.id
_entity.type
_entity.pdbx_description
1 polymer ?
#
loop_
_entity_poly.entity_id
_entity_poly.type
_entity_poly.pdbx_seq_one_letter_code
_entity_poly.pdbx_strand_id
1 'polypeptide(L)'
;MSPSCVLISDNLCLLRFFVRTDVFGNSRIAFVVLAKHAILAAFEAVPQYEMLWMWYLAFPTVPPVFPTNAPQPRLGKKLFPSSTMGIKNVAVAGGTGNIGTPIVEEFVKAGFTVTLLSRDSKQPLPEGVKAIKAVDYSSVDSLKAALNGQDAVVSTLGSLALGNQSPLIDAAIAVGVKRFIPSEFGINTRKARDTPIGKIIAAKVSTVDYLIKKADASKGVFTWTGIATGLFFDWGLDHGFGGFDAKTKAASIYDSGNEKSQSSNVHFVGRAVAAVLKQAGEHFGTAGDKTANQYIEVASFSPSQNDVLKIVEAETGAKWTITHTKTADLQKLGEEKLTKGDFSAFGELLLVWQFKDGAGHAPDPKTSGNALLGLDGDDLKETLKSWIARSQ
;
A
#
# COMPACT_ATOMS: atom_id res chain seq x y z
N MET A 1 -14.67 31.74 43.01
CA MET A 1 -14.40 33.11 42.55
C MET A 1 -13.85 33.03 41.14
N SER A 2 -14.49 33.72 40.20
CA SER A 2 -14.06 33.84 38.80
C SER A 2 -12.70 34.54 38.71
N PRO A 3 -11.81 34.21 37.77
CA PRO A 3 -10.59 34.99 37.58
C PRO A 3 -10.95 36.41 37.11
N SER A 4 -10.51 37.41 37.84
CA SER A 4 -10.64 38.83 37.48
C SER A 4 -9.36 39.31 36.79
N CYS A 5 -9.43 39.69 35.51
CA CYS A 5 -8.34 40.36 34.79
C CYS A 5 -8.29 41.82 35.21
N VAL A 6 -7.12 42.32 35.60
CA VAL A 6 -6.91 43.75 35.84
C VAL A 6 -6.01 44.28 34.72
N LEU A 7 -6.52 45.27 33.99
CA LEU A 7 -5.78 45.94 32.92
C LEU A 7 -4.67 46.79 33.52
N ILE A 8 -3.43 46.64 33.03
CA ILE A 8 -2.28 47.43 33.49
C ILE A 8 -1.87 48.46 32.43
N SER A 9 -2.17 48.23 31.15
CA SER A 9 -2.08 49.22 30.07
C SER A 9 -2.89 48.78 28.84
N ASP A 10 -2.97 49.62 27.81
CA ASP A 10 -3.80 49.39 26.60
C ASP A 10 -3.54 48.04 25.89
N ASN A 11 -2.37 47.43 26.11
CA ASN A 11 -1.93 46.21 25.43
C ASN A 11 -1.51 45.03 26.34
N LEU A 12 -1.60 45.16 27.68
CA LEU A 12 -1.16 44.14 28.65
C LEU A 12 -2.20 43.88 29.75
N CYS A 13 -2.54 42.61 30.00
CA CYS A 13 -3.40 42.20 31.12
C CYS A 13 -2.61 41.28 32.07
N LEU A 14 -2.88 41.41 33.37
CA LEU A 14 -2.31 40.57 34.42
C LEU A 14 -3.35 39.54 34.86
N LEU A 15 -3.06 38.26 34.64
CA LEU A 15 -3.88 37.18 35.16
C LEU A 15 -3.34 36.73 36.53
N ARG A 16 -4.23 36.79 37.52
CA ARG A 16 -3.95 36.37 38.90
C ARG A 16 -4.50 34.97 39.11
N PHE A 17 -3.61 34.00 39.31
CA PHE A 17 -3.99 32.63 39.65
C PHE A 17 -3.85 32.41 41.16
N PHE A 18 -4.88 31.84 41.78
CA PHE A 18 -4.82 31.38 43.16
C PHE A 18 -4.35 29.93 43.17
N VAL A 19 -3.12 29.68 43.62
CA VAL A 19 -2.64 28.33 43.90
C VAL A 19 -3.10 27.99 45.32
N ARG A 20 -3.78 26.85 45.48
CA ARG A 20 -4.29 26.40 46.78
C ARG A 20 -3.13 26.21 47.78
N THR A 21 -3.37 26.57 49.03
CA THR A 21 -2.46 26.41 50.18
C THR A 21 -2.00 24.97 50.32
N ASP A 22 -0.70 24.79 50.57
CA ASP A 22 -0.16 23.50 51.01
C ASP A 22 -0.62 23.17 52.43
N VAL A 23 -0.39 21.91 52.86
CA VAL A 23 -0.81 21.37 54.17
C VAL A 23 -0.16 22.11 55.36
N PHE A 24 0.79 23.01 55.09
CA PHE A 24 1.50 23.83 56.08
C PHE A 24 1.14 25.33 56.03
N GLY A 25 0.16 25.74 55.21
CA GLY A 25 -0.45 27.07 55.29
C GLY A 25 0.33 28.21 54.63
N ASN A 26 1.33 27.93 53.77
CA ASN A 26 2.03 28.99 53.05
C ASN A 26 1.38 29.30 51.70
N SER A 27 1.12 30.59 51.43
CA SER A 27 0.55 31.07 50.17
C SER A 27 1.66 31.55 49.22
N ARG A 28 1.69 31.07 47.98
CA ARG A 28 2.51 31.66 46.91
C ARG A 28 1.64 32.20 45.78
N ILE A 29 1.93 33.42 45.35
CA ILE A 29 1.25 34.09 44.23
C ILE A 29 2.19 34.07 43.03
N ALA A 30 1.70 33.59 41.88
CA ALA A 30 2.39 33.68 40.61
C ALA A 30 1.64 34.64 39.68
N PHE A 31 2.39 35.47 38.95
CA PHE A 31 1.86 36.40 37.96
C PHE A 31 2.40 36.01 36.59
N VAL A 32 1.50 35.99 35.59
CA VAL A 32 1.88 35.81 34.19
C VAL A 32 1.38 37.03 33.41
N VAL A 33 2.29 37.65 32.67
CA VAL A 33 2.03 38.82 31.83
C VAL A 33 1.91 38.35 30.39
N LEU A 34 0.78 38.60 29.73
CA LEU A 34 0.54 38.19 28.34
C LEU A 34 0.09 39.36 27.48
N ALA A 35 0.54 39.35 26.22
CA ALA A 35 0.10 40.29 25.19
C ALA A 35 -1.30 39.93 24.67
N LYS A 36 -2.15 40.94 24.47
CA LYS A 36 -3.60 40.82 24.14
C LYS A 36 -3.91 39.91 22.94
N HIS A 37 -3.02 39.82 21.95
CA HIS A 37 -3.19 38.99 20.76
C HIS A 37 -2.99 37.48 21.02
N ALA A 38 -2.26 37.09 22.06
CA ALA A 38 -2.05 35.69 22.42
C ALA A 38 -3.29 35.07 23.11
N ILE A 39 -4.14 35.89 23.73
CA ILE A 39 -5.33 35.44 24.47
C ILE A 39 -6.47 35.05 23.52
N LEU A 40 -6.63 35.75 22.40
CA LEU A 40 -7.65 35.44 21.39
C LEU A 40 -7.32 34.15 20.60
N ALA A 41 -6.03 33.86 20.35
CA ALA A 41 -5.62 32.63 19.67
C ALA A 41 -5.71 31.37 20.56
N ALA A 42 -5.56 31.52 21.87
CA ALA A 42 -5.56 30.37 22.79
C ALA A 42 -6.96 29.81 23.11
N PHE A 43 -8.03 30.61 22.93
CA PHE A 43 -9.39 30.18 23.24
C PHE A 43 -10.14 29.53 22.07
N GLU A 44 -9.69 29.70 20.82
CA GLU A 44 -10.38 29.15 19.64
C GLU A 44 -9.81 27.83 19.10
N ALA A 45 -8.65 27.36 19.56
CA ALA A 45 -7.97 26.24 18.87
C ALA A 45 -7.22 25.23 19.77
N VAL A 46 -7.63 24.99 21.01
CA VAL A 46 -7.01 23.94 21.84
C VAL A 46 -8.06 22.92 22.30
N PRO A 47 -8.14 21.75 21.66
CA PRO A 47 -8.99 20.66 22.13
C PRO A 47 -8.58 20.22 23.55
N GLN A 48 -9.55 19.75 24.35
CA GLN A 48 -9.33 19.36 25.75
C GLN A 48 -8.18 18.35 25.99
N TYR A 49 -7.73 17.61 24.97
CA TYR A 49 -6.63 16.65 25.08
C TYR A 49 -5.23 17.29 25.11
N GLU A 50 -5.04 18.45 24.48
CA GLU A 50 -3.75 19.18 24.49
C GLU A 50 -3.49 19.85 25.85
N MET A 51 -4.54 20.27 26.55
CA MET A 51 -4.43 20.79 27.92
C MET A 51 -3.96 19.73 28.92
N LEU A 52 -4.26 18.45 28.69
CA LEU A 52 -3.80 17.35 29.54
C LEU A 52 -2.29 17.14 29.41
N TRP A 53 -1.76 17.20 28.18
CA TRP A 53 -0.33 17.05 27.90
C TRP A 53 0.51 18.18 28.50
N MET A 54 0.04 19.42 28.38
CA MET A 54 0.72 20.57 28.99
C MET A 54 0.69 20.52 30.53
N TRP A 55 -0.36 19.95 31.13
CA TRP A 55 -0.47 19.78 32.59
C TRP A 55 0.55 18.76 33.13
N TYR A 56 0.69 17.60 32.47
CA TYR A 56 1.67 16.58 32.87
C TYR A 56 3.12 17.03 32.71
N LEU A 57 3.41 17.91 31.73
CA LEU A 57 4.73 18.52 31.57
C LEU A 57 5.05 19.54 32.67
N ALA A 58 4.05 20.29 33.14
CA ALA A 58 4.25 21.31 34.18
C ALA A 58 4.18 20.75 35.61
N PHE A 59 3.40 19.69 35.85
CA PHE A 59 3.15 19.12 37.19
C PHE A 59 3.03 17.58 37.15
N PRO A 60 4.15 16.85 37.03
CA PRO A 60 4.16 15.41 36.73
C PRO A 60 3.58 14.51 37.84
N THR A 61 3.35 15.03 39.05
CA THR A 61 2.86 14.24 40.21
C THR A 61 1.44 14.60 40.67
N VAL A 62 0.73 15.49 39.97
CA VAL A 62 -0.60 15.97 40.38
C VAL A 62 -1.66 15.56 39.35
N PRO A 63 -2.61 14.67 39.68
CA PRO A 63 -3.67 14.28 38.76
C PRO A 63 -4.66 15.44 38.51
N PRO A 64 -5.14 15.64 37.26
CA PRO A 64 -6.11 16.69 36.97
C PRO A 64 -7.48 16.35 37.59
N VAL A 65 -8.07 17.31 38.30
CA VAL A 65 -9.44 17.20 38.85
C VAL A 65 -10.37 18.08 38.03
N PHE A 66 -11.31 17.46 37.30
CA PHE A 66 -12.34 18.18 36.56
C PHE A 66 -13.59 18.39 37.43
N PRO A 67 -14.18 19.60 37.48
CA PRO A 67 -15.41 19.84 38.23
C PRO A 67 -16.59 19.12 37.55
N THR A 68 -17.32 18.33 38.32
CA THR A 68 -18.40 17.43 37.85
C THR A 68 -19.72 18.12 37.50
N ASN A 69 -19.83 19.46 37.57
CA ASN A 69 -21.09 20.17 37.40
C ASN A 69 -20.97 21.44 36.53
N ALA A 70 -20.40 21.33 35.32
CA ALA A 70 -20.53 22.38 34.30
C ALA A 70 -21.68 22.01 33.33
N PRO A 71 -22.62 22.93 33.03
CA PRO A 71 -23.66 22.66 32.04
C PRO A 71 -23.00 22.46 30.67
N GLN A 72 -23.20 21.29 30.06
CA GLN A 72 -22.66 21.02 28.74
C GLN A 72 -23.27 21.99 27.73
N PRO A 73 -22.47 22.68 26.89
CA PRO A 73 -23.02 23.48 25.83
C PRO A 73 -23.74 22.55 24.85
N ARG A 74 -25.05 22.78 24.66
CA ARG A 74 -25.81 22.18 23.56
C ARG A 74 -25.26 22.75 22.26
N LEU A 75 -24.18 22.15 21.76
CA LEU A 75 -23.70 22.40 20.41
C LEU A 75 -24.78 21.87 19.47
N GLY A 76 -25.58 22.77 18.90
CA GLY A 76 -26.43 22.45 17.78
C GLY A 76 -25.57 21.77 16.71
N LYS A 77 -26.06 20.64 16.19
CA LYS A 77 -25.41 19.87 15.12
C LYS A 77 -25.26 20.74 13.86
N LYS A 78 -24.27 21.62 13.82
CA LYS A 78 -23.58 21.89 12.56
C LYS A 78 -22.77 20.62 12.33
N LEU A 79 -23.29 19.78 11.43
CA LEU A 79 -22.50 18.71 10.83
C LEU A 79 -21.26 19.37 10.22
N PHE A 80 -20.16 19.43 10.98
CA PHE A 80 -18.88 19.22 10.34
C PHE A 80 -18.98 17.85 9.69
N PRO A 81 -18.75 17.69 8.39
CA PRO A 81 -18.68 16.35 7.82
C PRO A 81 -17.67 15.61 8.68
N SER A 82 -18.10 14.49 9.26
CA SER A 82 -17.17 13.49 9.77
C SER A 82 -16.22 13.27 8.59
N SER A 83 -15.01 13.83 8.66
CA SER A 83 -13.93 13.37 7.83
C SER A 83 -13.79 11.92 8.25
N THR A 84 -14.37 11.02 7.44
CA THR A 84 -14.23 9.61 7.69
C THR A 84 -12.74 9.37 7.65
N MET A 85 -12.14 9.10 8.81
CA MET A 85 -10.71 8.79 8.94
C MET A 85 -10.35 7.59 8.06
N GLY A 86 -11.33 6.78 7.69
CA GLY A 86 -11.15 5.67 6.77
C GLY A 86 -11.00 6.03 5.29
N ILE A 87 -10.63 5.01 4.53
CA ILE A 87 -10.48 5.01 3.08
C ILE A 87 -11.77 4.44 2.50
N LYS A 88 -12.44 5.19 1.62
CA LYS A 88 -13.68 4.75 0.96
C LYS A 88 -13.65 5.00 -0.55
N ASN A 89 -13.17 6.16 -0.96
CA ASN A 89 -13.03 6.52 -2.37
C ASN A 89 -11.65 6.08 -2.89
N VAL A 90 -11.62 5.18 -3.87
CA VAL A 90 -10.36 4.63 -4.39
C VAL A 90 -10.27 4.91 -5.88
N ALA A 91 -9.19 5.56 -6.29
CA ALA A 91 -8.85 5.72 -7.70
C ALA A 91 -7.91 4.60 -8.18
N VAL A 92 -8.20 3.99 -9.32
CA VAL A 92 -7.38 2.93 -9.92
C VAL A 92 -6.87 3.38 -11.29
N ALA A 93 -5.56 3.57 -11.41
CA ALA A 93 -4.90 3.81 -12.70
C ALA A 93 -4.56 2.47 -13.37
N GLY A 94 -5.04 2.25 -14.60
CA GLY A 94 -4.89 0.97 -15.29
C GLY A 94 -5.92 -0.09 -14.88
N GLY A 95 -7.05 0.33 -14.34
CA GLY A 95 -8.09 -0.56 -13.78
C GLY A 95 -8.77 -1.51 -14.78
N THR A 96 -8.58 -1.33 -16.08
CA THR A 96 -9.11 -2.23 -17.14
C THR A 96 -8.06 -3.21 -17.68
N GLY A 97 -6.84 -3.19 -17.14
CA GLY A 97 -5.78 -4.14 -17.52
C GLY A 97 -5.88 -5.48 -16.79
N ASN A 98 -4.99 -6.41 -17.14
CA ASN A 98 -4.96 -7.77 -16.59
C ASN A 98 -4.91 -7.82 -15.06
N ILE A 99 -4.18 -6.90 -14.43
CA ILE A 99 -4.08 -6.80 -12.97
C ILE A 99 -5.10 -5.81 -12.38
N GLY A 100 -5.47 -4.78 -13.16
CA GLY A 100 -6.46 -3.78 -12.74
C GLY A 100 -7.83 -4.37 -12.50
N THR A 101 -8.30 -5.20 -13.43
CA THR A 101 -9.64 -5.78 -13.42
C THR A 101 -9.94 -6.57 -12.13
N PRO A 102 -9.14 -7.58 -11.73
CA PRO A 102 -9.39 -8.31 -10.47
C PRO A 102 -9.28 -7.41 -9.23
N ILE A 103 -8.42 -6.39 -9.23
CA ILE A 103 -8.34 -5.42 -8.12
C ILE A 103 -9.63 -4.60 -8.03
N VAL A 104 -10.16 -4.14 -9.17
CA VAL A 104 -11.41 -3.37 -9.22
C VAL A 104 -12.59 -4.23 -8.74
N GLU A 105 -12.68 -5.48 -9.16
CA GLU A 105 -13.72 -6.42 -8.70
C GLU A 105 -13.69 -6.61 -7.18
N GLU A 106 -12.52 -6.85 -6.60
CA GLU A 106 -12.38 -7.02 -5.15
C GLU A 106 -12.66 -5.71 -4.40
N PHE A 107 -12.35 -4.55 -4.96
CA PHE A 107 -12.73 -3.27 -4.37
C PHE A 107 -14.24 -3.05 -4.36
N VAL A 108 -14.93 -3.38 -5.46
CA VAL A 108 -16.39 -3.29 -5.54
C VAL A 108 -17.03 -4.23 -4.51
N LYS A 109 -16.56 -5.49 -4.43
CA LYS A 109 -17.04 -6.48 -3.43
C LYS A 109 -16.82 -6.01 -2.00
N ALA A 110 -15.69 -5.36 -1.73
CA ALA A 110 -15.37 -4.81 -0.41
C ALA A 110 -16.12 -3.49 -0.09
N GLY A 111 -16.94 -2.98 -1.01
CA GLY A 111 -17.76 -1.79 -0.80
C GLY A 111 -17.03 -0.45 -0.96
N PHE A 112 -15.86 -0.44 -1.60
CA PHE A 112 -15.19 0.81 -1.95
C PHE A 112 -15.92 1.53 -3.09
N THR A 113 -15.85 2.85 -3.08
CA THR A 113 -16.31 3.68 -4.21
C THR A 113 -15.18 3.82 -5.22
N VAL A 114 -15.22 3.02 -6.28
CA VAL A 114 -14.12 2.91 -7.26
C VAL A 114 -14.26 3.94 -8.38
N THR A 115 -13.18 4.67 -8.67
CA THR A 115 -13.03 5.54 -9.85
C THR A 115 -11.86 5.04 -10.69
N LEU A 116 -12.07 4.79 -11.99
CA LEU A 116 -10.96 4.42 -12.87
C LEU A 116 -10.32 5.66 -13.48
N LEU A 117 -9.00 5.65 -13.58
CA LEU A 117 -8.25 6.63 -14.35
C LEU A 117 -7.85 5.97 -15.68
N SER A 118 -8.18 6.64 -16.78
CA SER A 118 -7.88 6.16 -18.13
C SER A 118 -7.50 7.33 -19.02
N ARG A 119 -6.71 7.09 -20.07
CA ARG A 119 -6.48 8.10 -21.12
C ARG A 119 -7.74 8.35 -21.95
N ASP A 120 -8.61 7.34 -22.04
CA ASP A 120 -9.91 7.43 -22.72
C ASP A 120 -11.03 7.05 -21.76
N SER A 121 -11.96 7.98 -21.56
CA SER A 121 -13.13 7.82 -20.68
C SER A 121 -14.36 7.26 -21.38
N LYS A 122 -14.31 7.05 -22.70
CA LYS A 122 -15.43 6.54 -23.50
C LYS A 122 -15.62 5.02 -23.44
N GLN A 123 -14.83 4.35 -22.61
CA GLN A 123 -14.92 2.90 -22.43
C GLN A 123 -16.19 2.54 -21.63
N PRO A 124 -16.76 1.34 -21.82
CA PRO A 124 -17.84 0.85 -20.99
C PRO A 124 -17.46 0.90 -19.52
N LEU A 125 -18.35 1.45 -18.69
CA LEU A 125 -18.16 1.50 -17.24
C LEU A 125 -18.34 0.08 -16.66
N PRO A 126 -17.33 -0.51 -16.01
CA PRO A 126 -17.50 -1.82 -15.38
C PRO A 126 -18.55 -1.77 -14.27
N GLU A 127 -19.19 -2.91 -14.01
CA GLU A 127 -20.22 -3.02 -12.98
C GLU A 127 -19.69 -2.60 -11.60
N GLY A 128 -20.49 -1.82 -10.85
CA GLY A 128 -20.12 -1.32 -9.53
C GLY A 128 -19.06 -0.21 -9.49
N VAL A 129 -18.44 0.14 -10.63
CA VAL A 129 -17.52 1.27 -10.73
C VAL A 129 -18.32 2.58 -10.84
N LYS A 130 -17.92 3.60 -10.07
CA LYS A 130 -18.63 4.89 -10.04
C LYS A 130 -18.43 5.72 -11.31
N ALA A 131 -17.20 5.80 -11.81
CA ALA A 131 -16.85 6.61 -12.95
C ALA A 131 -15.51 6.21 -13.57
N ILE A 132 -15.33 6.55 -14.85
CA ILE A 132 -14.02 6.60 -15.51
C ILE A 132 -13.68 8.08 -15.74
N LYS A 133 -12.52 8.52 -15.28
CA LYS A 133 -12.02 9.88 -15.50
C LYS A 133 -10.89 9.86 -16.52
N ALA A 134 -11.02 10.69 -17.55
CA ALA A 134 -9.97 10.92 -18.53
C ALA A 134 -8.80 11.65 -17.86
N VAL A 135 -7.58 11.14 -18.02
CA VAL A 135 -6.35 11.74 -17.49
C VAL A 135 -5.22 11.70 -18.50
N ASP A 136 -4.37 12.72 -18.44
CA ASP A 136 -3.03 12.68 -18.98
C ASP A 136 -2.04 12.35 -17.85
N TYR A 137 -1.45 11.16 -17.90
CA TYR A 137 -0.50 10.68 -16.89
C TYR A 137 0.82 11.48 -16.83
N SER A 138 1.09 12.32 -17.83
CA SER A 138 2.24 13.24 -17.81
C SER A 138 1.91 14.59 -17.15
N SER A 139 0.63 14.90 -16.96
CA SER A 139 0.16 16.18 -16.43
C SER A 139 -0.32 16.06 -14.99
N VAL A 140 0.46 16.62 -14.06
CA VAL A 140 0.10 16.68 -12.63
C VAL A 140 -1.24 17.37 -12.41
N ASP A 141 -1.56 18.43 -13.16
CA ASP A 141 -2.84 19.14 -13.00
C ASP A 141 -4.03 18.35 -13.53
N SER A 142 -3.88 17.61 -14.63
CA SER A 142 -4.90 16.66 -15.11
C SER A 142 -5.18 15.60 -14.04
N LEU A 143 -4.12 15.05 -13.44
CA LEU A 143 -4.22 14.04 -12.40
C LEU A 143 -4.85 14.59 -11.13
N LYS A 144 -4.49 15.79 -10.68
CA LYS A 144 -5.09 16.45 -9.50
C LYS A 144 -6.60 16.62 -9.66
N ALA A 145 -7.05 17.10 -10.84
CA ALA A 145 -8.47 17.26 -11.11
C ALA A 145 -9.24 15.93 -11.01
N ALA A 146 -8.64 14.84 -11.48
CA ALA A 146 -9.25 13.52 -11.40
C ALA A 146 -9.21 12.92 -9.98
N LEU A 147 -8.14 13.16 -9.24
CA LEU A 147 -7.89 12.60 -7.90
C LEU A 147 -8.57 13.37 -6.76
N ASN A 148 -9.10 14.56 -7.01
CA ASN A 148 -9.79 15.33 -5.99
C ASN A 148 -10.95 14.53 -5.34
N GLY A 149 -10.93 14.44 -4.00
CA GLY A 149 -11.92 13.70 -3.21
C GLY A 149 -11.68 12.18 -3.10
N GLN A 150 -10.56 11.67 -3.62
CA GLN A 150 -10.15 10.27 -3.45
C GLN A 150 -9.36 10.10 -2.15
N ASP A 151 -9.59 8.99 -1.44
CA ASP A 151 -8.86 8.65 -0.22
C ASP A 151 -7.58 7.85 -0.52
N ALA A 152 -7.63 6.99 -1.53
CA ALA A 152 -6.51 6.14 -1.92
C ALA A 152 -6.32 6.09 -3.43
N VAL A 153 -5.08 5.82 -3.86
CA VAL A 153 -4.73 5.60 -5.27
C VAL A 153 -4.00 4.27 -5.39
N VAL A 154 -4.45 3.44 -6.33
CA VAL A 154 -3.77 2.22 -6.73
C VAL A 154 -3.38 2.34 -8.19
N SER A 155 -2.12 2.03 -8.48
CA SER A 155 -1.60 2.02 -9.84
C SER A 155 -1.30 0.59 -10.27
N THR A 156 -1.89 0.17 -11.38
CA THR A 156 -1.62 -1.11 -12.06
C THR A 156 -1.00 -0.87 -13.44
N LEU A 157 -0.43 0.32 -13.64
CA LEU A 157 0.18 0.74 -14.89
C LEU A 157 1.43 -0.08 -15.20
N GLY A 158 1.57 -0.51 -16.46
CA GLY A 158 2.69 -1.33 -16.88
C GLY A 158 4.04 -0.59 -16.88
N SER A 159 5.06 -1.29 -16.38
CA SER A 159 6.52 -1.06 -16.55
C SER A 159 6.91 -0.19 -17.73
N LEU A 160 6.71 -0.79 -18.89
CA LEU A 160 7.17 -0.34 -20.19
C LEU A 160 6.37 0.86 -20.72
N ALA A 161 5.18 1.13 -20.17
CA ALA A 161 4.27 2.13 -20.69
C ALA A 161 4.43 3.52 -20.05
N LEU A 162 4.87 3.60 -18.79
CA LEU A 162 4.95 4.87 -18.06
C LEU A 162 6.26 5.12 -17.31
N GLY A 163 7.15 4.12 -17.20
CA GLY A 163 8.41 4.29 -16.47
C GLY A 163 8.17 4.61 -14.99
N ASN A 164 8.41 5.85 -14.59
CA ASN A 164 8.27 6.35 -13.21
C ASN A 164 6.86 6.92 -12.96
N GLN A 165 6.26 6.57 -11.82
CA GLN A 165 4.90 6.97 -11.42
C GLN A 165 4.84 8.32 -10.68
N SER A 166 5.94 9.10 -10.66
CA SER A 166 6.08 10.34 -9.89
C SER A 166 4.97 11.37 -10.13
N PRO A 167 4.52 11.67 -11.37
CA PRO A 167 3.43 12.62 -11.58
C PRO A 167 2.13 12.22 -10.88
N LEU A 168 1.80 10.92 -10.88
CA LEU A 168 0.63 10.37 -10.20
C LEU A 168 0.76 10.47 -8.68
N ILE A 169 1.96 10.21 -8.15
CA ILE A 169 2.28 10.34 -6.72
C ILE A 169 2.16 11.80 -6.27
N ASP A 170 2.76 12.73 -7.01
CA ASP A 170 2.74 14.15 -6.67
C ASP A 170 1.32 14.74 -6.73
N ALA A 171 0.54 14.35 -7.74
CA ALA A 171 -0.86 14.73 -7.83
C ALA A 171 -1.68 14.18 -6.65
N ALA A 172 -1.48 12.91 -6.28
CA ALA A 172 -2.16 12.29 -5.15
C ALA A 172 -1.87 13.02 -3.83
N ILE A 173 -0.61 13.31 -3.55
CA ILE A 173 -0.20 14.06 -2.36
C ILE A 173 -0.80 15.47 -2.36
N ALA A 174 -0.76 16.17 -3.50
CA ALA A 174 -1.24 17.54 -3.62
C ALA A 174 -2.74 17.70 -3.34
N VAL A 175 -3.54 16.65 -3.55
CA VAL A 175 -5.00 16.67 -3.27
C VAL A 175 -5.38 15.94 -1.98
N GLY A 176 -4.41 15.54 -1.17
CA GLY A 176 -4.65 14.95 0.15
C GLY A 176 -5.03 13.47 0.15
N VAL A 177 -4.61 12.70 -0.87
CA VAL A 177 -4.73 11.23 -0.84
C VAL A 177 -3.96 10.68 0.37
N LYS A 178 -4.58 9.76 1.10
CA LYS A 178 -4.05 9.17 2.34
C LYS A 178 -3.12 7.98 2.08
N ARG A 179 -3.46 7.14 1.11
CA ARG A 179 -2.73 5.89 0.79
C ARG A 179 -2.43 5.76 -0.70
N PHE A 180 -1.20 5.40 -1.02
CA PHE A 180 -0.77 5.05 -2.38
C PHE A 180 -0.26 3.61 -2.46
N ILE A 181 -0.74 2.85 -3.44
CA ILE A 181 -0.24 1.51 -3.77
C ILE A 181 0.34 1.55 -5.19
N PRO A 182 1.68 1.50 -5.35
CA PRO A 182 2.33 1.53 -6.67
C PRO A 182 2.15 0.22 -7.44
N SER A 183 2.42 0.27 -8.74
CA SER A 183 2.44 -0.91 -9.63
C SER A 183 3.62 -1.84 -9.34
N GLU A 184 3.54 -2.61 -8.25
CA GLU A 184 4.63 -3.42 -7.70
C GLU A 184 4.38 -4.94 -7.74
N PHE A 185 3.18 -5.37 -8.16
CA PHE A 185 2.58 -6.70 -7.92
C PHE A 185 3.34 -7.96 -8.40
N GLY A 186 4.61 -7.89 -8.78
CA GLY A 186 5.43 -9.05 -9.15
C GLY A 186 6.60 -9.25 -8.18
N ILE A 187 7.82 -9.16 -8.72
CA ILE A 187 9.09 -9.24 -7.99
C ILE A 187 9.19 -8.15 -6.93
N ASN A 188 9.66 -8.52 -5.74
CA ASN A 188 10.03 -7.56 -4.71
C ASN A 188 11.22 -6.69 -5.15
N THR A 189 10.94 -5.46 -5.57
CA THR A 189 11.94 -4.53 -6.09
C THR A 189 12.97 -4.10 -5.05
N ARG A 190 12.66 -4.23 -3.75
CA ARG A 190 13.63 -3.95 -2.68
C ARG A 190 14.72 -5.00 -2.63
N LYS A 191 14.36 -6.27 -2.80
CA LYS A 191 15.31 -7.39 -2.87
C LYS A 191 16.04 -7.45 -4.20
N ALA A 192 15.35 -7.09 -5.28
CA ALA A 192 15.91 -7.20 -6.64
C ALA A 192 16.86 -6.06 -7.04
N ARG A 193 16.91 -4.95 -6.28
CA ARG A 193 17.62 -3.71 -6.67
C ARG A 193 19.01 -3.94 -7.27
N ASP A 194 19.84 -4.71 -6.58
CA ASP A 194 21.26 -4.87 -6.93
C ASP A 194 21.52 -6.10 -7.83
N THR A 195 20.46 -6.61 -8.46
CA THR A 195 20.52 -7.75 -9.38
C THR A 195 20.34 -7.30 -10.84
N PRO A 196 20.69 -8.13 -11.82
CA PRO A 196 20.47 -7.80 -13.23
C PRO A 196 19.00 -7.57 -13.61
N ILE A 197 18.05 -8.33 -13.06
CA ILE A 197 16.62 -8.06 -13.28
C ILE A 197 16.20 -6.72 -12.64
N GLY A 198 16.82 -6.35 -11.51
CA GLY A 198 16.67 -5.04 -10.87
C GLY A 198 16.98 -3.87 -11.80
N LYS A 199 17.99 -4.01 -12.68
CA LYS A 199 18.35 -3.01 -13.67
C LYS A 199 17.26 -2.80 -14.72
N ILE A 200 16.55 -3.86 -15.11
CA ILE A 200 15.41 -3.78 -16.05
C ILE A 200 14.25 -3.03 -15.40
N ILE A 201 13.96 -3.34 -14.13
CA ILE A 201 12.85 -2.74 -13.38
C ILE A 201 13.27 -1.51 -12.57
N ALA A 202 14.36 -0.83 -12.94
CA ALA A 202 14.93 0.28 -12.19
C ALA A 202 13.93 1.43 -11.95
N ALA A 203 13.02 1.69 -12.91
CA ALA A 203 11.99 2.71 -12.73
C ALA A 203 11.01 2.39 -11.59
N LYS A 204 10.72 1.10 -11.35
CA LYS A 204 9.93 0.65 -10.20
C LYS A 204 10.68 0.84 -8.89
N VAL A 205 11.95 0.45 -8.87
CA VAL A 205 12.86 0.68 -7.72
C VAL A 205 12.88 2.17 -7.33
N SER A 206 13.07 3.06 -8.31
CA SER A 206 13.05 4.51 -8.09
C SER A 206 11.68 5.03 -7.65
N THR A 207 10.58 4.45 -8.14
CA THR A 207 9.23 4.82 -7.69
C THR A 207 9.06 4.55 -6.19
N VAL A 208 9.52 3.40 -5.70
CA VAL A 208 9.41 3.06 -4.28
C VAL A 208 10.33 3.95 -3.43
N ASP A 209 11.54 4.26 -3.89
CA ASP A 209 12.42 5.24 -3.21
C ASP A 209 11.76 6.61 -3.09
N TYR A 210 11.07 7.05 -4.14
CA TYR A 210 10.35 8.30 -4.14
C TYR A 210 9.18 8.30 -3.14
N LEU A 211 8.41 7.21 -3.09
CA LEU A 211 7.31 7.03 -2.13
C LEU A 211 7.80 7.06 -0.68
N ILE A 212 8.91 6.38 -0.37
CA ILE A 212 9.52 6.42 0.97
C ILE A 212 9.84 7.86 1.36
N LYS A 213 10.58 8.57 0.50
CA LYS A 213 10.95 9.98 0.75
C LYS A 213 9.72 10.87 0.96
N LYS A 214 8.67 10.69 0.17
CA LYS A 214 7.44 11.50 0.25
C LYS A 214 6.63 11.20 1.50
N ALA A 215 6.50 9.92 1.87
CA ALA A 215 5.79 9.52 3.07
C ALA A 215 6.50 10.02 4.34
N ASP A 216 7.83 9.91 4.41
CA ASP A 216 8.63 10.44 5.53
C ASP A 216 8.44 11.96 5.66
N ALA A 217 8.50 12.68 4.54
CA ALA A 217 8.29 14.13 4.53
C ALA A 217 6.86 14.54 4.93
N SER A 218 5.86 13.67 4.72
CA SER A 218 4.45 13.96 5.02
C SER A 218 4.10 13.86 6.52
N LYS A 219 4.98 13.30 7.35
CA LYS A 219 4.76 13.10 8.79
C LYS A 219 3.44 12.37 9.11
N GLY A 220 3.11 11.35 8.32
CA GLY A 220 1.92 10.50 8.53
C GLY A 220 0.65 10.96 7.82
N VAL A 221 0.67 12.09 7.11
CA VAL A 221 -0.46 12.54 6.28
C VAL A 221 -0.61 11.69 5.01
N PHE A 222 0.50 11.19 4.48
CA PHE A 222 0.54 10.31 3.31
C PHE A 222 1.27 9.02 3.66
N THR A 223 0.70 7.91 3.22
CA THR A 223 1.28 6.58 3.42
C THR A 223 1.32 5.81 2.12
N TRP A 224 2.19 4.81 2.05
CA TRP A 224 2.29 3.92 0.89
C TRP A 224 2.35 2.45 1.31
N THR A 225 2.02 1.54 0.39
CA THR A 225 2.24 0.10 0.57
C THR A 225 2.69 -0.52 -0.73
N GLY A 226 3.92 -1.04 -0.77
CA GLY A 226 4.39 -1.90 -1.87
C GLY A 226 3.94 -3.34 -1.64
N ILE A 227 3.55 -4.05 -2.69
CA ILE A 227 3.06 -5.43 -2.57
C ILE A 227 3.76 -6.28 -3.63
N ALA A 228 4.56 -7.25 -3.21
CA ALA A 228 5.10 -8.29 -4.08
C ALA A 228 4.23 -9.54 -3.99
N THR A 229 3.83 -10.06 -5.14
CA THR A 229 3.03 -11.29 -5.24
C THR A 229 3.76 -12.42 -5.95
N GLY A 230 5.00 -12.18 -6.39
CA GLY A 230 5.80 -13.13 -7.14
C GLY A 230 5.33 -13.27 -8.59
N LEU A 231 5.54 -14.44 -9.18
CA LEU A 231 5.09 -14.73 -10.54
C LEU A 231 3.56 -14.84 -10.58
N PHE A 232 2.93 -14.22 -11.58
CA PHE A 232 1.52 -14.46 -11.90
C PHE A 232 1.38 -15.88 -12.45
N PHE A 233 0.98 -16.83 -11.60
CA PHE A 233 1.13 -18.26 -11.85
C PHE A 233 0.21 -18.77 -12.95
N ASP A 234 -1.10 -18.56 -12.79
CA ASP A 234 -2.12 -18.88 -13.79
C ASP A 234 -1.84 -18.20 -15.13
N TRP A 235 -1.55 -16.90 -15.11
CA TRP A 235 -1.20 -16.14 -16.30
C TRP A 235 0.09 -16.66 -16.96
N GLY A 236 1.10 -17.00 -16.15
CA GLY A 236 2.37 -17.52 -16.61
C GLY A 236 2.25 -18.91 -17.23
N LEU A 237 1.36 -19.76 -16.71
CA LEU A 237 1.01 -21.04 -17.32
C LEU A 237 0.34 -20.86 -18.69
N ASP A 238 -0.52 -19.86 -18.84
CA ASP A 238 -1.23 -19.58 -20.10
C ASP A 238 -0.31 -18.93 -21.16
N HIS A 239 0.77 -18.24 -20.75
CA HIS A 239 1.63 -17.43 -21.64
C HIS A 239 3.08 -17.92 -21.73
N GLY A 240 3.38 -19.11 -21.22
CA GLY A 240 4.70 -19.76 -21.38
C GLY A 240 5.79 -19.32 -20.40
N PHE A 241 5.46 -18.52 -19.38
CA PHE A 241 6.39 -18.15 -18.30
C PHE A 241 6.44 -19.16 -17.16
N GLY A 242 5.49 -20.11 -17.11
CA GLY A 242 5.46 -21.17 -16.10
C GLY A 242 6.40 -22.34 -16.37
N GLY A 243 6.93 -22.46 -17.60
CA GLY A 243 7.76 -23.59 -18.00
C GLY A 243 6.99 -24.91 -18.19
N PHE A 244 5.67 -24.86 -18.37
CA PHE A 244 4.83 -26.03 -18.62
C PHE A 244 3.90 -25.77 -19.81
N ASP A 245 3.76 -26.76 -20.69
CA ASP A 245 2.84 -26.75 -21.83
C ASP A 245 1.94 -27.98 -21.77
N ALA A 246 0.68 -27.77 -21.42
CA ALA A 246 -0.32 -28.84 -21.31
C ALA A 246 -0.70 -29.47 -22.65
N LYS A 247 -0.58 -28.75 -23.77
CA LYS A 247 -0.92 -29.27 -25.11
C LYS A 247 0.12 -30.28 -25.58
N THR A 248 1.40 -29.94 -25.41
CA THR A 248 2.51 -30.80 -25.82
C THR A 248 2.98 -31.74 -24.71
N LYS A 249 2.45 -31.59 -23.49
CA LYS A 249 2.90 -32.30 -22.27
C LYS A 249 4.41 -32.16 -22.09
N ALA A 250 4.92 -30.94 -22.23
CA ALA A 250 6.32 -30.60 -22.09
C ALA A 250 6.55 -29.69 -20.88
N ALA A 251 7.69 -29.87 -20.21
CA ALA A 251 8.10 -29.06 -19.08
C ALA A 251 9.57 -28.65 -19.21
N SER A 252 9.88 -27.39 -18.89
CA SER A 252 11.24 -26.88 -18.74
C SER A 252 11.55 -26.77 -17.25
N ILE A 253 12.50 -27.58 -16.77
CA ILE A 253 12.93 -27.59 -15.36
C ILE A 253 14.29 -26.91 -15.26
N TYR A 254 14.38 -25.92 -14.37
CA TYR A 254 15.59 -25.13 -14.16
C TYR A 254 16.37 -25.65 -12.95
N ASP A 255 17.69 -25.77 -13.13
CA ASP A 255 18.60 -26.34 -12.12
C ASP A 255 18.04 -27.66 -11.55
N SER A 256 17.86 -27.78 -10.23
CA SER A 256 17.28 -28.98 -9.60
C SER A 256 15.76 -29.10 -9.76
N GLY A 257 15.07 -28.01 -10.09
CA GLY A 257 13.61 -27.91 -10.07
C GLY A 257 12.98 -27.91 -8.67
N ASN A 258 13.79 -27.87 -7.61
CA ASN A 258 13.34 -27.93 -6.21
C ASN A 258 13.24 -26.57 -5.52
N GLU A 259 13.74 -25.50 -6.14
CA GLU A 259 13.62 -24.14 -5.59
C GLU A 259 12.14 -23.79 -5.39
N LYS A 260 11.78 -23.40 -4.17
CA LYS A 260 10.43 -22.92 -3.83
C LYS A 260 10.32 -21.46 -4.25
N SER A 261 9.25 -21.13 -4.95
CA SER A 261 9.17 -19.84 -5.63
C SER A 261 7.88 -19.09 -5.32
N GLN A 262 7.96 -17.79 -5.01
CA GLN A 262 6.79 -16.95 -4.73
C GLN A 262 5.90 -16.87 -5.96
N SER A 263 4.63 -17.31 -5.85
CA SER A 263 3.71 -17.33 -6.97
C SER A 263 2.29 -17.02 -6.51
N SER A 264 1.56 -16.26 -7.33
CA SER A 264 0.17 -15.91 -7.04
C SER A 264 -0.69 -16.02 -8.29
N ASN A 265 -1.91 -16.49 -8.15
CA ASN A 265 -2.91 -16.32 -9.19
C ASN A 265 -3.31 -14.85 -9.30
N VAL A 266 -3.73 -14.42 -10.49
CA VAL A 266 -4.06 -13.01 -10.76
C VAL A 266 -5.21 -12.51 -9.87
N HIS A 267 -6.21 -13.35 -9.55
CA HIS A 267 -7.30 -12.96 -8.64
C HIS A 267 -6.84 -12.77 -7.19
N PHE A 268 -5.83 -13.52 -6.73
CA PHE A 268 -5.27 -13.37 -5.38
C PHE A 268 -4.66 -11.98 -5.19
N VAL A 269 -4.05 -11.41 -6.24
CA VAL A 269 -3.53 -10.04 -6.23
C VAL A 269 -4.65 -9.06 -5.86
N GLY A 270 -5.84 -9.22 -6.44
CA GLY A 270 -7.01 -8.42 -6.10
C GLY A 270 -7.37 -8.50 -4.61
N ARG A 271 -7.45 -9.72 -4.07
CA ARG A 271 -7.75 -9.97 -2.65
C ARG A 271 -6.73 -9.28 -1.74
N ALA A 272 -5.45 -9.40 -2.06
CA ALA A 272 -4.36 -8.82 -1.27
C ALA A 272 -4.42 -7.28 -1.25
N VAL A 273 -4.64 -6.64 -2.40
CA VAL A 273 -4.74 -5.18 -2.48
C VAL A 273 -5.99 -4.67 -1.74
N ALA A 274 -7.13 -5.36 -1.87
CA ALA A 274 -8.34 -5.03 -1.14
C ALA A 274 -8.15 -5.16 0.39
N ALA A 275 -7.50 -6.22 0.86
CA ALA A 275 -7.20 -6.41 2.28
C ALA A 275 -6.30 -5.30 2.84
N VAL A 276 -5.28 -4.86 2.10
CA VAL A 276 -4.42 -3.73 2.49
C VAL A 276 -5.25 -2.45 2.65
N LEU A 277 -6.10 -2.11 1.68
CA LEU A 277 -6.91 -0.89 1.77
C LEU A 277 -8.02 -1.00 2.83
N LYS A 278 -8.55 -2.19 3.09
CA LYS A 278 -9.53 -2.41 4.15
C LYS A 278 -8.91 -2.13 5.52
N GLN A 279 -7.73 -2.70 5.80
CA GLN A 279 -7.01 -2.46 7.04
C GLN A 279 -6.63 -0.97 7.19
N ALA A 280 -6.16 -0.35 6.12
CA ALA A 280 -5.89 1.08 6.09
C ALA A 280 -7.18 1.89 6.33
N GLY A 281 -8.31 1.49 5.77
CA GLY A 281 -9.59 2.18 5.98
C GLY A 281 -10.13 2.07 7.41
N GLU A 282 -9.81 1.00 8.12
CA GLU A 282 -10.21 0.83 9.53
C GLU A 282 -9.27 1.55 10.50
N HIS A 283 -8.01 1.77 10.10
CA HIS A 283 -6.94 2.17 11.03
C HIS A 283 -6.03 3.32 10.58
N PHE A 284 -6.32 3.99 9.47
CA PHE A 284 -5.47 5.05 8.93
C PHE A 284 -5.06 6.08 9.99
N GLY A 285 -3.77 6.41 10.02
CA GLY A 285 -3.20 7.37 10.98
C GLY A 285 -3.08 6.85 12.42
N THR A 286 -3.37 5.56 12.67
CA THR A 286 -3.24 4.94 13.99
C THR A 286 -2.20 3.81 13.97
N ALA A 287 -1.74 3.39 15.15
CA ALA A 287 -0.83 2.25 15.29
C ALA A 287 -1.45 0.89 14.86
N GLY A 288 -2.76 0.85 14.58
CA GLY A 288 -3.48 -0.33 14.09
C GLY A 288 -3.28 -0.57 12.58
N ASP A 289 -2.84 0.44 11.83
CA ASP A 289 -2.56 0.30 10.40
C ASP A 289 -1.20 -0.37 10.21
N LYS A 290 -1.22 -1.70 10.18
CA LYS A 290 -0.02 -2.52 10.02
C LYS A 290 0.45 -2.64 8.58
N THR A 291 -0.12 -1.88 7.64
CA THR A 291 0.25 -1.91 6.20
C THR A 291 0.88 -0.62 5.70
N ALA A 292 0.84 0.44 6.51
CA ALA A 292 1.42 1.72 6.16
C ALA A 292 2.95 1.63 6.04
N ASN A 293 3.47 2.36 5.05
CA ASN A 293 4.88 2.69 4.82
C ASN A 293 5.83 1.49 4.78
N GLN A 294 5.40 0.41 4.14
CA GLN A 294 6.19 -0.80 4.05
C GLN A 294 5.97 -1.54 2.74
N TYR A 295 6.79 -2.57 2.55
CA TYR A 295 6.71 -3.48 1.43
C TYR A 295 6.31 -4.86 1.94
N ILE A 296 5.21 -5.40 1.43
CA ILE A 296 4.59 -6.63 1.89
C ILE A 296 4.75 -7.71 0.83
N GLU A 297 5.14 -8.91 1.25
CA GLU A 297 5.21 -10.09 0.38
C GLU A 297 4.04 -11.02 0.69
N VAL A 298 3.27 -11.36 -0.33
CA VAL A 298 2.11 -12.26 -0.26
C VAL A 298 2.21 -13.32 -1.34
N ALA A 299 1.57 -14.46 -1.17
CA ALA A 299 1.54 -15.50 -2.20
C ALA A 299 0.26 -16.33 -2.15
N SER A 300 -0.23 -16.77 -3.30
CA SER A 300 -1.22 -17.87 -3.33
C SER A 300 -0.60 -19.15 -2.79
N PHE A 301 0.63 -19.45 -3.21
CA PHE A 301 1.38 -20.64 -2.84
C PHE A 301 2.87 -20.46 -3.16
N SER A 302 3.71 -21.41 -2.75
CA SER A 302 5.15 -21.41 -3.07
C SER A 302 5.67 -22.77 -3.50
N PRO A 303 5.21 -23.31 -4.64
CA PRO A 303 5.65 -24.60 -5.14
C PRO A 303 7.06 -24.53 -5.71
N SER A 304 7.68 -25.71 -5.81
CA SER A 304 8.77 -25.94 -6.75
C SER A 304 8.25 -26.42 -8.10
N GLN A 305 9.09 -26.38 -9.13
CA GLN A 305 8.69 -26.92 -10.44
C GLN A 305 8.41 -28.42 -10.37
N ASN A 306 9.15 -29.16 -9.54
CA ASN A 306 8.91 -30.59 -9.33
C ASN A 306 7.58 -30.87 -8.62
N ASP A 307 7.10 -29.99 -7.74
CA ASP A 307 5.75 -30.11 -7.16
C ASP A 307 4.68 -29.95 -8.26
N VAL A 308 4.83 -28.94 -9.11
CA VAL A 308 3.91 -28.68 -10.24
C VAL A 308 3.92 -29.87 -11.18
N LEU A 309 5.09 -30.34 -11.60
CA LEU A 309 5.25 -31.51 -12.48
C LEU A 309 4.52 -32.74 -11.91
N LYS A 310 4.73 -33.03 -10.62
CA LYS A 310 4.09 -34.16 -9.95
C LYS A 310 2.56 -34.07 -10.01
N ILE A 311 2.00 -32.87 -9.81
CA ILE A 311 0.55 -32.67 -9.86
C ILE A 311 0.05 -32.82 -11.30
N VAL A 312 0.69 -32.17 -12.28
CA VAL A 312 0.19 -32.22 -13.67
C VAL A 312 0.29 -33.61 -14.28
N GLU A 313 1.33 -34.40 -13.95
CA GLU A 313 1.41 -35.80 -14.38
C GLU A 313 0.30 -36.66 -13.76
N ALA A 314 -0.03 -36.42 -12.48
CA ALA A 314 -1.10 -37.13 -11.81
C ALA A 314 -2.47 -36.79 -12.40
N GLU A 315 -2.73 -35.51 -12.69
CA GLU A 315 -4.01 -35.05 -13.24
C GLU A 315 -4.19 -35.40 -14.72
N THR A 316 -3.12 -35.49 -15.52
CA THR A 316 -3.23 -35.91 -16.92
C THR A 316 -3.08 -37.41 -17.15
N GLY A 317 -2.68 -38.17 -16.12
CA GLY A 317 -2.39 -39.60 -16.23
C GLY A 317 -1.24 -39.92 -17.20
N ALA A 318 -0.35 -38.96 -17.48
CA ALA A 318 0.71 -39.08 -18.46
C ALA A 318 2.03 -38.53 -17.94
N LYS A 319 3.14 -39.12 -18.39
CA LYS A 319 4.47 -38.55 -18.20
C LYS A 319 4.71 -37.40 -19.17
N TRP A 320 5.42 -36.38 -18.69
CA TRP A 320 5.72 -35.18 -19.47
C TRP A 320 7.17 -35.21 -19.95
N THR A 321 7.41 -34.63 -21.13
CA THR A 321 8.77 -34.50 -21.69
C THR A 321 9.50 -33.37 -20.98
N ILE A 322 10.59 -33.69 -20.29
CA ILE A 322 11.34 -32.74 -19.48
C ILE A 322 12.57 -32.23 -20.25
N THR A 323 12.73 -30.92 -20.31
CA THR A 323 13.96 -30.25 -20.76
C THR A 323 14.63 -29.58 -19.56
N HIS A 324 15.86 -29.96 -19.26
CA HIS A 324 16.63 -29.31 -18.19
C HIS A 324 17.43 -28.11 -18.73
N THR A 325 17.34 -26.99 -18.03
CA THR A 325 18.08 -25.75 -18.36
C THR A 325 18.81 -25.25 -17.13
N LYS A 326 20.07 -24.82 -17.26
CA LYS A 326 20.81 -24.22 -16.15
C LYS A 326 20.47 -22.75 -16.06
N THR A 327 20.12 -22.26 -14.86
CA THR A 327 19.88 -20.81 -14.69
C THR A 327 21.15 -19.99 -14.89
N ALA A 328 22.34 -20.59 -14.70
CA ALA A 328 23.62 -19.96 -15.04
C ALA A 328 23.73 -19.57 -16.53
N ASP A 329 23.21 -20.39 -17.44
CA ASP A 329 23.25 -20.12 -18.88
C ASP A 329 22.26 -19.00 -19.24
N LEU A 330 21.07 -19.01 -18.62
CA LEU A 330 20.08 -17.94 -18.75
C LEU A 330 20.57 -16.61 -18.18
N GLN A 331 21.26 -16.65 -17.04
CA GLN A 331 21.84 -15.48 -16.39
C GLN A 331 22.85 -14.81 -17.32
N LYS A 332 23.77 -15.61 -17.89
CA LYS A 332 24.75 -15.13 -18.85
C LYS A 332 24.07 -14.52 -20.08
N LEU A 333 23.09 -15.22 -20.66
CA LEU A 333 22.35 -14.73 -21.83
C LEU A 333 21.61 -13.42 -21.53
N GLY A 334 20.91 -13.35 -20.40
CA GLY A 334 20.19 -12.17 -19.97
C GLY A 334 21.11 -10.97 -19.74
N GLU A 335 22.25 -11.17 -19.07
CA GLU A 335 23.25 -10.12 -18.88
C GLU A 335 23.87 -9.66 -20.21
N GLU A 336 24.20 -10.59 -21.12
CA GLU A 336 24.70 -10.25 -22.46
C GLU A 336 23.71 -9.39 -23.24
N LYS A 337 22.41 -9.75 -23.22
CA LYS A 337 21.34 -8.92 -23.82
C LYS A 337 21.27 -7.54 -23.18
N LEU A 338 21.36 -7.44 -21.85
CA LEU A 338 21.36 -6.16 -21.15
C LEU A 338 22.53 -5.26 -21.53
N THR A 339 23.73 -5.81 -21.69
CA THR A 339 24.89 -4.99 -22.14
C THR A 339 24.67 -4.37 -23.53
N LYS A 340 23.77 -4.94 -24.34
CA LYS A 340 23.39 -4.46 -25.67
C LYS A 340 22.13 -3.59 -25.65
N GLY A 341 21.56 -3.31 -24.47
CA GLY A 341 20.30 -2.56 -24.34
C GLY A 341 19.05 -3.34 -24.74
N ASP A 342 19.14 -4.66 -24.86
CA ASP A 342 18.00 -5.53 -25.18
C ASP A 342 17.23 -5.90 -23.91
N PHE A 343 16.09 -5.24 -23.70
CA PHE A 343 15.22 -5.49 -22.54
C PHE A 343 14.38 -6.77 -22.65
N SER A 344 14.44 -7.51 -23.77
CA SER A 344 13.89 -8.87 -23.82
C SER A 344 14.57 -9.82 -22.83
N ALA A 345 15.76 -9.45 -22.33
CA ALA A 345 16.48 -10.07 -21.22
C ALA A 345 15.62 -10.31 -19.97
N PHE A 346 14.50 -9.59 -19.83
CA PHE A 346 13.55 -9.78 -18.75
C PHE A 346 13.07 -11.23 -18.63
N GLY A 347 12.81 -11.90 -19.76
CA GLY A 347 12.35 -13.29 -19.76
C GLY A 347 13.36 -14.24 -19.13
N GLU A 348 14.62 -14.20 -19.59
CA GLU A 348 15.67 -15.04 -19.03
C GLU A 348 15.93 -14.74 -17.55
N LEU A 349 16.08 -13.46 -17.20
CA LEU A 349 16.41 -13.07 -15.83
C LEU A 349 15.24 -13.26 -14.86
N LEU A 350 13.99 -13.28 -15.33
CA LEU A 350 12.82 -13.64 -14.52
C LEU A 350 12.88 -15.12 -14.14
N LEU A 351 13.23 -16.00 -15.08
CA LEU A 351 13.39 -17.43 -14.80
C LEU A 351 14.54 -17.68 -13.84
N VAL A 352 15.65 -16.93 -13.96
CA VAL A 352 16.74 -17.01 -12.98
C VAL A 352 16.29 -16.55 -11.60
N TRP A 353 15.59 -15.41 -11.52
CA TRP A 353 15.03 -14.91 -10.25
C TRP A 353 14.11 -15.95 -9.60
N GLN A 354 13.26 -16.60 -10.41
CA GLN A 354 12.22 -17.48 -9.90
C GLN A 354 12.74 -18.85 -9.47
N PHE A 355 13.67 -19.44 -10.25
CA PHE A 355 13.93 -20.89 -10.17
C PHE A 355 15.39 -21.26 -9.87
N LYS A 356 16.30 -20.29 -9.75
CA LYS A 356 17.69 -20.60 -9.40
C LYS A 356 17.77 -21.27 -8.03
N ASP A 357 18.49 -22.38 -7.94
CA ASP A 357 18.69 -23.08 -6.68
C ASP A 357 19.33 -22.13 -5.62
N GLY A 358 18.69 -22.05 -4.45
CA GLY A 358 19.12 -21.19 -3.36
C GLY A 358 18.72 -19.72 -3.51
N ALA A 359 17.81 -19.37 -4.43
CA ALA A 359 17.29 -18.01 -4.56
C ALA A 359 16.56 -17.54 -3.29
N GLY A 360 15.81 -18.43 -2.63
CA GLY A 360 15.19 -18.17 -1.34
C GLY A 360 14.14 -17.07 -1.39
N HIS A 361 13.37 -16.98 -2.48
CA HIS A 361 12.37 -15.92 -2.67
C HIS A 361 10.95 -16.32 -2.26
N ALA A 362 10.69 -17.59 -1.97
CA ALA A 362 9.43 -18.00 -1.35
C ALA A 362 9.20 -17.27 0.00
N PRO A 363 8.03 -16.65 0.22
CA PRO A 363 7.70 -16.05 1.50
C PRO A 363 7.63 -17.12 2.60
N ASP A 364 8.14 -16.81 3.78
CA ASP A 364 7.97 -17.67 4.95
C ASP A 364 6.49 -17.66 5.37
N PRO A 365 5.80 -18.81 5.42
CA PRO A 365 4.38 -18.87 5.79
C PRO A 365 4.05 -18.23 7.15
N LYS A 366 5.01 -18.18 8.08
CA LYS A 366 4.80 -17.61 9.43
C LYS A 366 4.92 -16.09 9.47
N THR A 367 5.68 -15.51 8.55
CA THR A 367 6.00 -14.08 8.53
C THR A 367 5.52 -13.36 7.27
N SER A 368 4.96 -14.11 6.31
CA SER A 368 4.38 -13.55 5.09
C SER A 368 3.24 -12.59 5.39
N GLY A 369 3.02 -11.66 4.46
CA GLY A 369 1.92 -10.71 4.49
C GLY A 369 0.54 -11.37 4.47
N ASN A 370 0.44 -12.66 4.10
CA ASN A 370 -0.83 -13.37 4.11
C ASN A 370 -1.46 -13.37 5.51
N ALA A 371 -0.68 -13.74 6.54
CA ALA A 371 -1.16 -13.77 7.91
C ALA A 371 -1.54 -12.37 8.43
N LEU A 372 -0.71 -11.37 8.09
CA LEU A 372 -0.97 -9.97 8.39
C LEU A 372 -2.32 -9.48 7.83
N LEU A 373 -2.66 -9.93 6.62
CA LEU A 373 -3.85 -9.50 5.88
C LEU A 373 -5.04 -10.46 6.05
N GLY A 374 -4.88 -11.54 6.82
CA GLY A 374 -5.91 -12.58 6.97
C GLY A 374 -6.27 -13.28 5.65
N LEU A 375 -5.28 -13.48 4.77
CA LEU A 375 -5.45 -14.10 3.46
C LEU A 375 -5.12 -15.59 3.50
N ASP A 376 -6.08 -16.41 3.09
CA ASP A 376 -5.82 -17.80 2.73
C ASP A 376 -5.21 -17.87 1.32
N GLY A 377 -4.18 -18.72 1.18
CA GLY A 377 -3.60 -19.08 -0.11
C GLY A 377 -4.61 -19.78 -1.02
N ASP A 378 -4.30 -19.87 -2.31
CA ASP A 378 -5.12 -20.66 -3.23
C ASP A 378 -4.72 -22.14 -3.20
N ASP A 379 -5.61 -23.00 -3.67
CA ASP A 379 -5.29 -24.41 -3.91
C ASP A 379 -4.52 -24.56 -5.24
N LEU A 380 -3.25 -24.98 -5.13
CA LEU A 380 -2.37 -25.20 -6.29
C LEU A 380 -2.92 -26.29 -7.23
N LYS A 381 -3.49 -27.37 -6.68
CA LYS A 381 -4.00 -28.49 -7.46
C LYS A 381 -5.22 -28.07 -8.27
N GLU A 382 -6.16 -27.33 -7.66
CA GLU A 382 -7.34 -26.81 -8.36
C GLU A 382 -6.97 -25.77 -9.43
N THR A 383 -5.95 -24.95 -9.16
CA THR A 383 -5.39 -24.03 -10.17
C THR A 383 -4.87 -24.81 -11.39
N LEU A 384 -4.07 -25.86 -11.15
CA LEU A 384 -3.48 -26.68 -12.22
C LEU A 384 -4.53 -27.50 -12.99
N LYS A 385 -5.54 -28.07 -12.31
CA LYS A 385 -6.67 -28.73 -12.96
C LYS A 385 -7.41 -27.80 -13.90
N SER A 386 -7.72 -26.60 -13.42
CA SER A 386 -8.43 -25.58 -14.21
C SER A 386 -7.60 -25.16 -15.43
N TRP A 387 -6.27 -25.13 -15.30
CA TRP A 387 -5.35 -24.83 -16.40
C TRP A 387 -5.27 -25.95 -17.44
N ILE A 388 -5.16 -27.20 -16.99
CA ILE A 388 -5.16 -28.36 -17.87
C ILE A 388 -6.48 -28.41 -18.66
N ALA A 389 -7.62 -28.26 -17.99
CA ALA A 389 -8.94 -28.35 -18.61
C ALA A 389 -9.18 -27.32 -19.72
N ARG A 390 -8.67 -26.09 -19.56
CA ARG A 390 -8.80 -25.02 -20.58
C ARG A 390 -7.73 -25.08 -21.69
N SER A 391 -6.69 -25.89 -21.50
CA SER A 391 -5.58 -26.03 -22.45
C SER A 391 -5.76 -27.20 -23.41
N GLN A 392 -6.68 -28.12 -23.09
CA GLN A 392 -7.18 -29.17 -23.98
C GLN A 392 -8.15 -28.59 -25.01
#